data_AF-A0A401PAU8-F1
#
_entry.id   AF-A0A401PAU8-F1
#
_cell.length_a   1.000
_cell.length_b   1.000
_cell.length_c   1.000
_cell.angle_alpha   90.00
_cell.angle_beta   90.00
_cell.angle_gamma   90.00
#
_symmetry.space_group_name_H-M   'P 1'
#
loop_
_entity.id
_entity.type
_entity.pdbx_description
1 polymer ?
#
loop_
_entity_poly.entity_id
_entity_poly.type
_entity_poly.pdbx_seq_one_letter_code
_entity_poly.pdbx_strand_id
1 'polypeptide(L)'
;MSVPDYMQCAEDHQSLLVIVQPVGIVPEEQFFKIYKKIAVANQINLRDSQRVLYIRYRHHYPPENNEWGDFQTHRKVVGLIAITQCCNAKDWPQTSEKFHLQKEIYGSTLYDSRLFVFGLQGEIAEQPRTDVAFYSSYDECETIEKKVEDFIESLFIVLESKRLDRATDKSGDKIQLLCVPFEKKDFVGLDTDSRHYKKRCQGRMRKHVGDLCLQAGMLQDALVHYHMAVELLRSVNDFLWLGAALEGLCSSSVIYHYPSGTGSKPSIRRDSNVCLPSEAGKRHRHGALTTNGISADTSTEIGRAKNCLSPEDIIDKYKEAITYFGKYKNAGVIELEACVKAVKVLAIQKRSMEASEFLQNAVYINLGQVVFFP
;
A
#
# COMPACT_ATOMS: atom_id res chain seq x y z
N MET A 1 8.39 14.53 13.44
CA MET A 1 8.00 13.18 13.92
C MET A 1 6.85 12.69 13.06
N SER A 2 6.69 11.37 12.88
CA SER A 2 5.55 10.79 12.13
C SER A 2 4.22 11.20 12.77
N VAL A 3 3.17 11.34 11.95
CA VAL A 3 1.83 11.79 12.34
C VAL A 3 0.80 10.69 12.03
N PRO A 4 -0.14 10.39 12.95
CA PRO A 4 -1.13 9.34 12.72
C PRO A 4 -2.11 9.67 11.59
N ASP A 5 -2.31 8.72 10.69
CA ASP A 5 -3.39 8.76 9.68
C ASP A 5 -4.58 7.91 10.13
N TYR A 6 -5.55 8.55 10.81
CA TYR A 6 -6.78 7.90 11.27
C TYR A 6 -7.65 7.34 10.12
N MET A 7 -7.43 7.81 8.89
CA MET A 7 -8.14 7.28 7.74
C MET A 7 -7.55 5.96 7.24
N GLN A 8 -6.35 5.57 7.70
CA GLN A 8 -5.67 4.38 7.22
C GLN A 8 -6.47 3.11 7.50
N CYS A 9 -6.53 2.22 6.51
CA CYS A 9 -7.28 0.96 6.57
C CYS A 9 -6.44 -0.23 6.11
N ALA A 10 -6.96 -1.44 6.23
CA ALA A 10 -6.25 -2.66 5.82
C ALA A 10 -5.91 -2.65 4.32
N GLU A 11 -6.81 -2.10 3.50
CA GLU A 11 -6.67 -2.01 2.05
C GLU A 11 -5.53 -1.08 1.62
N ASP A 12 -5.09 -0.15 2.48
CA ASP A 12 -3.95 0.67 2.16
C ASP A 12 -2.68 -0.18 2.00
N HIS A 13 -2.58 -1.33 2.68
CA HIS A 13 -1.42 -2.23 2.58
C HIS A 13 -1.21 -2.81 1.17
N GLN A 14 -2.25 -2.87 0.32
CA GLN A 14 -2.13 -3.29 -1.08
C GLN A 14 -1.99 -2.11 -2.05
N SER A 15 -1.94 -0.87 -1.55
CA SER A 15 -1.91 0.33 -2.39
C SER A 15 -0.50 0.91 -2.54
N LEU A 16 -0.23 1.50 -3.70
CA LEU A 16 0.92 2.37 -3.93
C LEU A 16 0.55 3.82 -3.61
N LEU A 17 1.37 4.49 -2.82
CA LEU A 17 1.16 5.89 -2.46
C LEU A 17 1.77 6.83 -3.52
N VAL A 18 0.91 7.66 -4.11
CA VAL A 18 1.29 8.68 -5.10
C VAL A 18 0.93 10.05 -4.57
N ILE A 19 1.90 10.97 -4.61
CA ILE A 19 1.70 12.36 -4.23
C ILE A 19 1.36 13.19 -5.46
N VAL A 20 0.31 14.02 -5.37
CA VAL A 20 -0.08 14.94 -6.43
C VAL A 20 0.03 16.37 -5.90
N GLN A 21 0.90 17.19 -6.47
CA GLN A 21 1.22 18.49 -5.89
C GLN A 21 1.31 19.60 -6.93
N PRO A 22 0.91 20.84 -6.60
CA PRO A 22 1.14 21.98 -7.47
C PRO A 22 2.63 22.39 -7.43
N VAL A 23 3.18 22.74 -8.58
CA VAL A 23 4.50 23.38 -8.72
C VAL A 23 4.28 24.81 -9.21
N GLY A 24 4.74 25.79 -8.44
CA GLY A 24 4.55 27.20 -8.76
C GLY A 24 3.13 27.69 -8.43
N ILE A 25 2.65 28.69 -9.17
CA ILE A 25 1.35 29.31 -8.94
C ILE A 25 0.31 28.58 -9.80
N VAL A 26 -0.50 27.74 -9.17
CA VAL A 26 -1.62 27.03 -9.79
C VAL A 26 -2.90 27.43 -9.05
N PRO A 27 -3.94 27.94 -9.74
CA PRO A 27 -5.21 28.22 -9.10
C PRO A 27 -5.80 26.96 -8.45
N GLU A 28 -6.25 27.06 -7.20
CA GLU A 28 -6.71 25.93 -6.39
C GLU A 28 -7.83 25.13 -7.07
N GLU A 29 -8.80 25.84 -7.66
CA GLU A 29 -9.90 25.22 -8.41
C GLU A 29 -9.39 24.36 -9.57
N GLN A 30 -8.40 24.85 -10.32
CA GLN A 30 -7.81 24.13 -11.44
C GLN A 30 -6.96 22.94 -10.97
N PHE A 31 -6.21 23.11 -9.89
CA PHE A 31 -5.47 22.01 -9.27
C PHE A 31 -6.43 20.86 -8.89
N PHE A 32 -7.51 21.15 -8.15
CA PHE A 32 -8.44 20.10 -7.73
C PHE A 32 -9.27 19.52 -8.87
N LYS A 33 -9.54 20.29 -9.94
CA LYS A 33 -10.13 19.77 -11.17
C LYS A 33 -9.25 18.68 -11.80
N ILE A 34 -7.95 18.95 -11.94
CA ILE A 34 -7.00 17.99 -12.49
C ILE A 34 -6.73 16.82 -11.52
N TYR A 35 -6.62 17.12 -10.22
CA TYR A 35 -6.48 16.09 -9.18
C TYR A 35 -7.61 15.07 -9.23
N LYS A 36 -8.87 15.52 -9.40
CA LYS A 36 -10.03 14.63 -9.54
C LYS A 36 -9.91 13.74 -10.78
N LYS A 37 -9.47 14.28 -11.92
CA LYS A 37 -9.23 13.48 -13.14
C LYS A 37 -8.15 12.41 -12.91
N ILE A 38 -7.03 12.77 -12.29
CA ILE A 38 -5.95 11.82 -11.94
C ILE A 38 -6.48 10.73 -11.02
N ALA A 39 -7.25 11.11 -9.99
CA ALA A 39 -7.73 10.20 -8.97
C ALA A 39 -8.81 9.21 -9.45
N VAL A 40 -9.36 9.37 -10.66
CA VAL A 40 -10.23 8.37 -11.29
C VAL A 40 -9.45 7.07 -11.52
N ALA A 41 -8.19 7.15 -11.93
CA ALA A 41 -7.32 6.01 -12.16
C ALA A 41 -6.71 5.48 -10.84
N ASN A 42 -7.56 5.10 -9.88
CA ASN A 42 -7.12 4.57 -8.58
C ASN A 42 -7.00 3.03 -8.55
N GLN A 43 -7.40 2.36 -9.62
CA GLN A 43 -7.37 0.92 -9.76
C GLN A 43 -7.10 0.56 -11.22
N ILE A 44 -6.06 -0.25 -11.49
CA ILE A 44 -5.72 -0.69 -12.84
C ILE A 44 -5.58 -2.21 -12.88
N ASN A 45 -6.22 -2.82 -13.88
CA ASN A 45 -6.01 -4.23 -14.21
C ASN A 45 -4.74 -4.35 -15.06
N LEU A 46 -3.78 -5.11 -14.56
CA LEU A 46 -2.53 -5.30 -15.28
C LEU A 46 -2.75 -6.28 -16.43
N ARG A 47 -2.54 -5.79 -17.64
CA ARG A 47 -2.64 -6.58 -18.88
C ARG A 47 -1.76 -7.83 -18.70
N ASP A 48 -2.34 -9.01 -18.95
CA ASP A 48 -1.75 -10.36 -18.78
C ASP A 48 -1.84 -11.03 -17.41
N SER A 49 -2.46 -10.40 -16.38
CA SER A 49 -2.69 -11.08 -15.10
C SER A 49 -4.06 -10.76 -14.49
N GLN A 50 -4.61 -11.67 -13.67
CA GLN A 50 -5.79 -11.37 -12.83
C GLN A 50 -5.44 -10.44 -11.64
N ARG A 51 -4.34 -9.68 -11.74
CA ARG A 51 -3.84 -8.79 -10.69
C ARG A 51 -4.36 -7.38 -10.91
N VAL A 52 -4.72 -6.77 -9.80
CA VAL A 52 -5.20 -5.41 -9.71
C VAL A 52 -4.18 -4.60 -8.93
N LEU A 53 -3.77 -3.46 -9.49
CA LEU A 53 -2.95 -2.49 -8.79
C LEU A 53 -3.83 -1.38 -8.22
N TYR A 54 -3.64 -1.06 -6.94
CA TYR A 54 -4.37 0.00 -6.25
C TYR A 54 -3.48 1.21 -6.03
N ILE A 55 -3.98 2.40 -6.34
CA ILE A 55 -3.25 3.66 -6.19
C ILE A 55 -3.96 4.54 -5.19
N ARG A 56 -3.22 4.99 -4.18
CA ARG A 56 -3.68 5.95 -3.20
C ARG A 56 -3.06 7.30 -3.48
N TYR A 57 -3.88 8.22 -3.98
CA TYR A 57 -3.46 9.59 -4.22
C TYR A 57 -3.59 10.47 -2.98
N ARG A 58 -2.56 11.27 -2.68
CA ARG A 58 -2.61 12.31 -1.64
C ARG A 58 -2.03 13.61 -2.18
N HIS A 59 -2.68 14.74 -1.90
CA HIS A 59 -2.13 16.07 -2.24
C HIS A 59 -1.34 16.71 -1.11
N HIS A 60 -1.41 16.13 0.09
CA HIS A 60 -0.60 16.48 1.24
C HIS A 60 -0.19 15.19 1.97
N TYR A 61 1.10 15.03 2.23
CA TYR A 61 1.65 13.90 2.97
C TYR A 61 2.94 14.31 3.70
N PRO A 62 3.01 14.13 5.03
CA PRO A 62 4.22 14.47 5.79
C PRO A 62 5.43 13.61 5.38
N PRO A 63 6.59 14.20 5.04
CA PRO A 63 7.80 13.45 4.73
C PRO A 63 8.25 12.50 5.85
N GLU A 64 7.97 12.83 7.11
CA GLU A 64 8.31 12.00 8.27
C GLU A 64 7.54 10.66 8.27
N ASN A 65 6.37 10.61 7.64
CA ASN A 65 5.64 9.36 7.47
C ASN A 65 6.31 8.46 6.41
N ASN A 66 6.99 9.05 5.42
CA ASN A 66 7.72 8.32 4.38
C ASN A 66 8.94 7.57 4.94
N GLU A 67 9.56 8.08 6.02
CA GLU A 67 10.73 7.44 6.65
C GLU A 67 10.43 6.04 7.21
N TRP A 68 9.15 5.73 7.46
CA TRP A 68 8.68 4.41 7.89
C TRP A 68 8.44 3.45 6.72
N GLY A 69 8.70 3.86 5.47
CA GLY A 69 8.37 3.11 4.26
C GLY A 69 9.06 1.74 4.13
N ASP A 70 10.24 1.54 4.74
CA ASP A 70 10.87 0.20 4.74
C ASP A 70 10.21 -0.75 5.75
N PHE A 71 9.59 -0.20 6.79
CA PHE A 71 8.84 -0.93 7.80
C PHE A 71 7.39 -1.18 7.41
N GLN A 72 6.75 -0.25 6.70
CA GLN A 72 5.39 -0.36 6.15
C GLN A 72 5.37 0.27 4.74
N THR A 73 5.46 -0.55 3.69
CA THR A 73 5.65 -0.05 2.31
C THR A 73 4.49 0.78 1.78
N HIS A 74 3.28 0.63 2.33
CA HIS A 74 2.13 1.48 1.98
C HIS A 74 2.26 2.94 2.48
N ARG A 75 3.23 3.23 3.36
CA ARG A 75 3.61 4.60 3.74
C ARG A 75 4.65 5.22 2.80
N LYS A 76 5.24 4.41 1.92
CA LYS A 76 6.33 4.80 1.04
C LYS A 76 5.77 5.56 -0.15
N VAL A 77 6.15 6.82 -0.31
CA VAL A 77 5.86 7.60 -1.52
C VAL A 77 6.67 7.02 -2.67
N VAL A 78 5.99 6.37 -3.60
CA VAL A 78 6.61 5.73 -4.77
C VAL A 78 6.36 6.50 -6.06
N GLY A 79 5.38 7.40 -6.08
CA GLY A 79 5.07 8.20 -7.27
C GLY A 79 4.83 9.67 -6.95
N LEU A 80 5.20 10.54 -7.89
CA LEU A 80 4.97 11.98 -7.82
C LEU A 80 4.35 12.46 -9.13
N ILE A 81 3.18 13.10 -9.04
CA ILE A 81 2.58 13.84 -10.15
C ILE A 81 2.56 15.32 -9.77
N ALA A 82 3.32 16.12 -10.52
CA ALA A 82 3.33 17.56 -10.36
C ALA A 82 2.38 18.21 -11.39
N ILE A 83 1.65 19.23 -10.96
CA ILE A 83 0.79 20.05 -11.82
C ILE A 83 1.32 21.47 -11.80
N THR A 84 1.52 22.08 -12.96
CA THR A 84 2.02 23.46 -13.04
C THR A 84 1.32 24.26 -14.11
N GLN A 85 1.27 25.57 -13.93
CA GLN A 85 0.86 26.51 -14.97
C GLN A 85 2.10 27.30 -15.41
N CYS A 86 2.41 27.25 -16.70
CA CYS A 86 3.50 28.00 -17.29
C CYS A 86 3.02 28.60 -18.62
N CYS A 87 2.84 29.92 -18.67
CA CYS A 87 2.32 30.59 -19.87
C CYS A 87 3.42 31.21 -20.74
N ASN A 88 4.67 31.23 -20.26
CA ASN A 88 5.78 31.89 -20.93
C ASN A 88 7.00 30.96 -21.01
N ALA A 89 7.55 30.81 -22.22
CA ALA A 89 8.76 30.04 -22.47
C ALA A 89 9.95 30.45 -21.61
N LYS A 90 10.03 31.72 -21.19
CA LYS A 90 11.10 32.24 -20.33
C LYS A 90 11.07 31.68 -18.91
N ASP A 91 9.89 31.30 -18.41
CA ASP A 91 9.71 30.80 -17.03
C ASP A 91 9.87 29.27 -16.94
N TRP A 92 9.95 28.59 -18.10
CA TRP A 92 10.09 27.15 -18.19
C TRP A 92 11.34 26.61 -17.47
N PRO A 93 12.56 27.18 -17.62
CA PRO A 93 13.74 26.69 -16.91
C PRO A 93 13.56 26.68 -15.39
N GLN A 94 12.99 27.76 -14.84
CA GLN A 94 12.73 27.87 -13.40
C GLN A 94 11.64 26.89 -12.93
N THR A 95 10.60 26.68 -13.75
CA THR A 95 9.53 25.72 -13.45
C THR A 95 10.06 24.29 -13.46
N SER A 96 10.90 23.96 -14.44
CA SER A 96 11.59 22.68 -14.53
C SER A 96 12.48 22.44 -13.30
N GLU A 97 13.27 23.43 -12.89
CA GLU A 97 14.13 23.33 -11.70
C GLU A 97 13.30 23.09 -10.42
N LYS A 98 12.19 23.81 -10.23
CA LYS A 98 11.28 23.59 -9.08
C LYS A 98 10.72 22.16 -9.05
N PHE A 99 10.38 21.61 -10.21
CA PHE A 99 9.94 20.21 -10.30
C PHE A 99 11.05 19.23 -9.90
N HIS A 100 12.30 19.47 -10.32
CA HIS A 100 13.44 18.64 -9.91
C HIS A 100 13.67 18.69 -8.39
N LEU A 101 13.67 19.87 -7.79
CA LEU A 101 13.80 20.02 -6.33
C LEU A 101 12.69 19.27 -5.56
N GLN A 102 11.48 19.25 -6.10
CA GLN A 102 10.38 18.52 -5.48
C GLN A 102 10.54 16.99 -5.58
N LYS A 103 11.15 16.47 -6.66
CA LYS A 103 11.51 15.05 -6.76
C LYS A 103 12.51 14.66 -5.67
N GLU A 104 13.48 15.53 -5.35
CA GLU A 104 14.52 15.25 -4.35
C GLU A 104 13.95 15.00 -2.95
N ILE A 105 12.83 15.66 -2.59
CA ILE A 105 12.15 15.47 -1.29
C ILE A 105 11.81 13.98 -1.06
N TYR A 106 11.40 13.26 -2.11
CA TYR A 106 11.03 11.85 -2.05
C TYR A 106 12.02 10.93 -2.78
N GLY A 107 13.19 11.45 -3.20
CA GLY A 107 14.07 10.79 -4.16
C GLY A 107 14.57 9.41 -3.71
N SER A 108 14.69 9.17 -2.40
CA SER A 108 15.12 7.87 -1.86
C SER A 108 14.08 6.75 -2.01
N THR A 109 12.82 7.11 -2.27
CA THR A 109 11.70 6.15 -2.32
C THR A 109 10.94 6.15 -3.64
N LEU A 110 11.11 7.21 -4.44
CA LEU A 110 10.40 7.44 -5.69
C LEU A 110 10.77 6.40 -6.77
N TYR A 111 9.76 5.86 -7.44
CA TYR A 111 9.91 4.93 -8.56
C TYR A 111 9.79 5.66 -9.90
N ASP A 112 8.82 6.57 -10.00
CA ASP A 112 8.64 7.42 -11.18
C ASP A 112 8.02 8.77 -10.79
N SER A 113 8.11 9.74 -11.70
CA SER A 113 7.51 11.06 -11.57
C SER A 113 6.98 11.60 -12.90
N ARG A 114 5.89 12.36 -12.87
CA ARG A 114 5.34 13.06 -14.03
C ARG A 114 5.07 14.53 -13.72
N LEU A 115 5.24 15.40 -14.71
CA LEU A 115 4.86 16.80 -14.67
C LEU A 115 3.83 17.10 -15.74
N PHE A 116 2.69 17.65 -15.34
CA PHE A 116 1.66 18.16 -16.24
C PHE A 116 1.70 19.68 -16.27
N VAL A 117 2.00 20.22 -17.45
CA VAL A 117 2.24 21.65 -17.68
C VAL A 117 1.07 22.23 -18.47
N PHE A 118 0.43 23.27 -17.95
CA PHE A 118 -0.71 23.93 -18.57
C PHE A 118 -0.35 25.34 -19.05
N GLY A 119 -0.77 25.70 -20.26
CA GLY A 119 -0.64 27.05 -20.83
C GLY A 119 0.59 27.31 -21.70
N LEU A 120 1.53 26.36 -21.79
CA LEU A 120 2.77 26.53 -22.57
C LEU A 120 2.59 25.94 -23.97
N GLN A 121 2.87 26.76 -25.00
CA GLN A 121 2.81 26.36 -26.41
C GLN A 121 4.11 26.74 -27.14
N GLY A 122 4.34 26.17 -28.32
CA GLY A 122 5.52 26.41 -29.16
C GLY A 122 6.62 25.37 -28.99
N GLU A 123 7.82 25.67 -29.49
CA GLU A 123 8.93 24.71 -29.63
C GLU A 123 9.27 23.95 -28.33
N ILE A 124 9.18 24.62 -27.17
CA ILE A 124 9.45 23.98 -25.88
C ILE A 124 8.45 22.85 -25.60
N ALA A 125 7.16 23.05 -25.91
CA ALA A 125 6.10 22.07 -25.65
C ALA A 125 6.13 20.90 -26.65
N GLU A 126 6.65 21.13 -27.85
CA GLU A 126 6.78 20.11 -28.91
C GLU A 126 7.98 19.16 -28.68
N GLN A 127 8.94 19.55 -27.85
CA GLN A 127 10.07 18.69 -27.50
C GLN A 127 9.60 17.45 -26.71
N PRO A 128 9.85 16.23 -27.20
CA PRO A 128 9.42 15.01 -26.52
C PRO A 128 10.18 14.85 -25.20
N ARG A 129 9.41 14.71 -24.12
CA ARG A 129 9.92 14.40 -22.77
C ARG A 129 9.12 13.25 -22.20
N THR A 130 9.81 12.30 -21.58
CA THR A 130 9.16 11.10 -21.03
C THR A 130 8.37 11.45 -19.77
N ASP A 131 8.91 12.31 -18.91
CA ASP A 131 8.35 12.68 -17.61
C ASP A 131 7.51 13.97 -17.65
N VAL A 132 7.33 14.62 -18.79
CA VAL A 132 6.57 15.86 -18.93
C VAL A 132 5.51 15.74 -20.02
N ALA A 133 4.28 16.19 -19.73
CA ALA A 133 3.25 16.40 -20.74
C ALA A 133 2.75 17.85 -20.70
N PHE A 134 2.58 18.44 -21.88
CA PHE A 134 2.10 19.81 -22.06
C PHE A 134 0.66 19.82 -22.56
N TYR A 135 -0.12 20.77 -22.05
CA TYR A 135 -1.51 21.00 -22.40
C TYR A 135 -1.75 22.50 -22.63
N SER A 136 -2.55 22.83 -23.64
CA SER A 136 -2.93 24.22 -23.94
C SER A 136 -3.68 24.88 -22.79
N SER A 137 -4.61 24.16 -22.17
CA SER A 137 -5.47 24.65 -21.10
C SER A 137 -5.90 23.51 -20.17
N TYR A 138 -6.48 23.83 -19.02
CA TYR A 138 -7.02 22.85 -18.08
C TYR A 138 -8.25 22.08 -18.64
N ASP A 139 -8.90 22.63 -19.66
CA ASP A 139 -10.02 22.02 -20.35
C ASP A 139 -9.56 21.06 -21.45
N GLU A 140 -8.51 21.42 -22.18
CA GLU A 140 -7.92 20.63 -23.27
C GLU A 140 -6.85 19.65 -22.78
N CYS A 141 -7.26 18.67 -21.97
CA CYS A 141 -6.36 17.66 -21.40
C CYS A 141 -6.87 16.22 -21.52
N GLU A 142 -7.38 15.85 -22.70
CA GLU A 142 -7.99 14.54 -22.97
C GLU A 142 -7.04 13.35 -22.77
N THR A 143 -5.74 13.56 -22.98
CA THR A 143 -4.74 12.48 -22.86
C THR A 143 -4.26 12.24 -21.42
N ILE A 144 -4.72 13.04 -20.44
CA ILE A 144 -4.21 12.96 -19.07
C ILE A 144 -4.46 11.60 -18.42
N GLU A 145 -5.63 11.00 -18.64
CA GLU A 145 -5.98 9.70 -18.07
C GLU A 145 -5.03 8.62 -18.58
N LYS A 146 -4.82 8.57 -19.91
CA LYS A 146 -3.83 7.67 -20.52
C LYS A 146 -2.42 7.90 -19.99
N LYS A 147 -1.99 9.16 -19.82
CA LYS A 147 -0.67 9.48 -19.25
C LYS A 147 -0.53 9.04 -17.79
N VAL A 148 -1.63 9.04 -17.03
CA VAL A 148 -1.68 8.50 -15.66
C VAL A 148 -1.63 6.97 -15.68
N GLU A 149 -2.33 6.31 -16.61
CA GLU A 149 -2.23 4.86 -16.79
C GLU A 149 -0.80 4.43 -17.14
N ASP A 150 -0.17 5.07 -18.14
CA ASP A 150 1.22 4.82 -18.53
C ASP A 150 2.19 5.01 -17.33
N PHE A 151 1.91 5.99 -16.47
CA PHE A 151 2.67 6.23 -15.24
C PHE A 151 2.44 5.14 -14.19
N ILE A 152 1.22 4.64 -14.03
CA ILE A 152 0.96 3.54 -13.09
C ILE A 152 1.62 2.24 -13.58
N GLU A 153 1.62 2.00 -14.90
CA GLU A 153 2.33 0.87 -15.51
C GLU A 153 3.84 0.95 -15.23
N SER A 154 4.46 2.14 -15.31
CA SER A 154 5.88 2.29 -14.96
C SER A 154 6.15 2.06 -13.47
N LEU A 155 5.27 2.53 -12.57
CA LEU A 155 5.37 2.21 -11.14
C LEU A 155 5.32 0.70 -10.90
N PHE A 156 4.45 -0.02 -11.62
CA PHE A 156 4.34 -1.47 -11.51
C PHE A 156 5.61 -2.19 -11.95
N ILE A 157 6.22 -1.78 -13.06
CA ILE A 157 7.47 -2.39 -13.55
C ILE A 157 8.57 -2.29 -12.49
N VAL A 158 8.73 -1.11 -11.87
CA VAL A 158 9.73 -0.89 -10.81
C VAL A 158 9.39 -1.69 -9.55
N LEU A 159 8.12 -1.75 -9.16
CA LEU A 159 7.64 -2.56 -8.04
C LEU A 159 7.99 -4.05 -8.26
N GLU A 160 7.67 -4.59 -9.42
CA GLU A 160 7.89 -6.00 -9.74
C GLU A 160 9.39 -6.34 -9.79
N SER A 161 10.22 -5.45 -10.37
CA SER A 161 11.69 -5.57 -10.32
C SER A 161 12.18 -5.66 -8.88
N LYS A 162 11.82 -4.69 -8.03
CA LYS A 162 12.26 -4.65 -6.63
C LYS A 162 11.78 -5.86 -5.83
N ARG A 163 10.58 -6.36 -6.10
CA ARG A 163 10.02 -7.56 -5.48
C ARG A 163 10.85 -8.80 -5.85
N LEU A 164 11.14 -8.98 -7.14
CA LEU A 164 11.94 -10.11 -7.64
C LEU A 164 13.37 -10.08 -7.12
N ASP A 165 14.02 -8.91 -7.13
CA ASP A 165 15.37 -8.72 -6.61
C ASP A 165 15.46 -9.18 -5.14
N ARG A 166 14.52 -8.74 -4.30
CA ARG A 166 14.49 -9.08 -2.87
C ARG A 166 14.01 -10.50 -2.56
N ALA A 167 13.16 -11.07 -3.40
CA ALA A 167 12.64 -12.43 -3.20
C ALA A 167 13.65 -13.51 -3.59
N THR A 168 14.50 -13.22 -4.57
CA THR A 168 15.49 -14.15 -5.14
C THR A 168 16.89 -13.98 -4.56
N ASP A 169 17.07 -13.09 -3.59
CA ASP A 169 18.32 -12.80 -2.89
C ASP A 169 18.88 -14.06 -2.19
N LYS A 170 19.55 -14.86 -3.01
CA LYS A 170 20.21 -16.15 -2.73
C LYS A 170 21.72 -16.03 -2.94
N SER A 171 22.23 -14.87 -3.37
CA SER A 171 23.67 -14.66 -3.50
C SER A 171 24.29 -14.68 -2.10
N GLY A 172 25.55 -15.07 -1.99
CA GLY A 172 26.31 -15.02 -0.73
C GLY A 172 26.50 -13.61 -0.15
N ASP A 173 25.70 -12.63 -0.60
CA ASP A 173 25.70 -11.26 -0.12
C ASP A 173 24.99 -11.14 1.23
N LYS A 174 25.49 -10.24 2.07
CA LYS A 174 24.90 -9.96 3.38
C LYS A 174 23.53 -9.29 3.15
N ILE A 175 22.43 -10.01 3.41
CA ILE A 175 21.06 -9.47 3.39
C ILE A 175 21.03 -8.14 4.15
N GLN A 176 20.60 -7.08 3.46
CA GLN A 176 20.51 -5.75 4.03
C GLN A 176 19.57 -5.74 5.26
N LEU A 177 20.05 -5.17 6.36
CA LEU A 177 19.20 -4.91 7.51
C LEU A 177 18.28 -3.71 7.22
N LEU A 178 16.98 -3.97 7.16
CA LEU A 178 15.97 -2.91 7.13
C LEU A 178 15.75 -2.38 8.54
N CYS A 179 15.63 -1.06 8.69
CA CYS A 179 15.53 -0.38 10.00
C CYS A 179 14.37 0.61 9.99
N VAL A 180 13.72 0.79 11.16
CA VAL A 180 12.85 1.96 11.39
C VAL A 180 13.69 3.20 11.73
N PRO A 181 13.14 4.43 11.68
CA PRO A 181 13.92 5.66 11.84
C PRO A 181 14.76 5.74 13.12
N PHE A 182 14.22 5.26 14.25
CA PHE A 182 14.90 5.33 15.55
C PHE A 182 15.93 4.21 15.79
N GLU A 183 15.88 3.11 15.03
CA GLU A 183 16.80 1.96 15.20
C GLU A 183 18.17 2.20 14.56
N LYS A 184 18.33 3.20 13.69
CA LYS A 184 19.56 3.41 12.90
C LYS A 184 20.82 3.54 13.76
N LYS A 185 20.68 4.06 14.98
CA LYS A 185 21.79 4.26 15.93
C LYS A 185 22.11 3.00 16.76
N ASP A 186 21.13 2.12 16.94
CA ASP A 186 21.23 0.95 17.82
C ASP A 186 22.05 -0.20 17.19
N PHE A 187 22.31 -0.13 15.89
CA PHE A 187 22.98 -1.19 15.13
C PHE A 187 24.45 -0.91 14.81
N VAL A 188 25.04 0.17 15.36
CA VAL A 188 26.46 0.49 15.21
C VAL A 188 27.31 -0.49 16.04
N GLY A 189 28.29 -1.16 15.40
CA GLY A 189 29.24 -2.03 16.08
C GLY A 189 28.75 -3.46 16.38
N LEU A 190 27.63 -3.89 15.79
CA LEU A 190 27.14 -5.26 15.94
C LEU A 190 27.94 -6.29 15.15
N ASP A 191 27.99 -7.50 15.70
CA ASP A 191 28.46 -8.67 14.99
C ASP A 191 27.46 -9.08 13.89
N THR A 192 27.72 -8.55 12.69
CA THR A 192 26.94 -8.83 11.47
C THR A 192 27.05 -10.27 10.99
N ASP A 193 27.99 -11.06 11.53
CA ASP A 193 28.20 -12.45 11.12
C ASP A 193 27.51 -13.47 12.02
N SER A 194 26.99 -13.03 13.17
CA SER A 194 26.20 -13.86 14.08
C SER A 194 24.96 -14.46 13.41
N ARG A 195 24.64 -15.71 13.78
CA ARG A 195 23.43 -16.41 13.32
C ARG A 195 22.16 -15.63 13.66
N HIS A 196 22.15 -14.98 14.82
CA HIS A 196 21.03 -14.18 15.29
C HIS A 196 20.79 -12.94 14.41
N TYR A 197 21.86 -12.21 14.05
CA TYR A 197 21.78 -11.06 13.15
C TYR A 197 21.30 -11.45 11.75
N LYS A 198 21.90 -12.50 11.17
CA LYS A 198 21.49 -13.01 9.84
C LYS A 198 20.02 -13.41 9.80
N LYS A 199 19.54 -14.09 10.85
CA LYS A 199 18.13 -14.49 10.96
C LYS A 199 17.18 -13.29 11.12
N ARG A 200 17.61 -12.25 11.83
CA ARG A 200 16.89 -10.97 11.90
C ARG A 200 16.75 -10.32 10.52
N CYS A 201 17.85 -10.14 9.80
CA CYS A 201 17.82 -9.58 8.44
C CYS A 201 16.88 -10.37 7.54
N GLN A 202 16.96 -11.70 7.59
CA GLN A 202 16.09 -12.59 6.83
C GLN A 202 14.61 -12.40 7.19
N GLY A 203 14.27 -12.35 8.49
CA GLY A 203 12.90 -12.13 8.94
C GLY A 203 12.33 -10.79 8.47
N ARG A 204 13.09 -9.70 8.62
CA ARG A 204 12.68 -8.36 8.18
C ARG A 204 12.53 -8.30 6.66
N MET A 205 13.44 -8.92 5.91
CA MET A 205 13.36 -8.99 4.46
C MET A 205 12.14 -9.80 4.00
N ARG A 206 11.85 -10.96 4.63
CA ARG A 206 10.64 -11.75 4.31
C ARG A 206 9.37 -10.95 4.54
N LYS A 207 9.28 -10.18 5.63
CA LYS A 207 8.17 -9.28 5.90
C LYS A 207 8.02 -8.26 4.77
N HIS A 208 9.11 -7.60 4.39
CA HIS A 208 9.11 -6.57 3.35
C HIS A 208 8.74 -7.12 1.96
N VAL A 209 9.24 -8.31 1.60
CA VAL A 209 8.82 -9.00 0.37
C VAL A 209 7.32 -9.33 0.42
N GLY A 210 6.78 -9.71 1.59
CA GLY A 210 5.35 -9.87 1.80
C GLY A 210 4.55 -8.61 1.48
N ASP A 211 5.02 -7.45 1.91
CA ASP A 211 4.38 -6.17 1.58
C ASP A 211 4.42 -5.87 0.08
N LEU A 212 5.56 -6.08 -0.58
CA LEU A 212 5.69 -5.87 -2.03
C LEU A 212 4.81 -6.84 -2.83
N CYS A 213 4.70 -8.10 -2.40
CA CYS A 213 3.77 -9.07 -3.00
C CYS A 213 2.31 -8.60 -2.87
N LEU A 214 1.93 -8.06 -1.71
CA LEU A 214 0.58 -7.56 -1.49
C LEU A 214 0.27 -6.35 -2.38
N GLN A 215 1.20 -5.38 -2.47
CA GLN A 215 1.08 -4.22 -3.37
C GLN A 215 1.07 -4.62 -4.85
N ALA A 216 1.74 -5.72 -5.21
CA ALA A 216 1.73 -6.26 -6.57
C ALA A 216 0.48 -7.12 -6.88
N GLY A 217 -0.49 -7.21 -5.97
CA GLY A 217 -1.72 -8.00 -6.16
C GLY A 217 -1.52 -9.51 -6.03
N MET A 218 -0.44 -9.96 -5.35
CA MET A 218 -0.10 -11.37 -5.14
C MET A 218 -0.43 -11.80 -3.70
N LEU A 219 -1.72 -11.81 -3.38
CA LEU A 219 -2.22 -12.07 -2.02
C LEU A 219 -1.70 -13.38 -1.42
N GLN A 220 -1.72 -14.46 -2.20
CA GLN A 220 -1.31 -15.79 -1.72
C GLN A 220 0.18 -15.83 -1.35
N ASP A 221 1.04 -15.18 -2.14
CA ASP A 221 2.47 -15.11 -1.87
C ASP A 221 2.75 -14.19 -0.68
N ALA A 222 2.03 -13.07 -0.57
CA ALA A 222 2.12 -12.18 0.58
C ALA A 222 1.86 -12.93 1.90
N LEU A 223 0.78 -13.72 1.97
CA LEU A 223 0.44 -14.54 3.14
C LEU A 223 1.58 -15.51 3.50
N VAL A 224 2.16 -16.21 2.51
CA VAL A 224 3.29 -17.12 2.75
C VAL A 224 4.49 -16.38 3.32
N HIS A 225 4.87 -15.24 2.73
CA HIS A 225 6.00 -14.44 3.17
C HIS A 225 5.82 -13.89 4.58
N TYR A 226 4.61 -13.45 4.94
CA TYR A 226 4.35 -12.98 6.29
C TYR A 226 4.41 -14.09 7.33
N HIS A 227 3.86 -15.29 7.06
CA HIS A 227 4.00 -16.43 7.98
C HIS A 227 5.47 -16.80 8.21
N MET A 228 6.28 -16.87 7.15
CA MET A 228 7.73 -17.09 7.27
C MET A 228 8.41 -15.99 8.10
N ALA A 229 8.03 -14.73 7.91
CA ALA A 229 8.55 -13.62 8.69
C ALA A 229 8.20 -13.75 10.18
N VAL A 230 6.96 -14.11 10.51
CA VAL A 230 6.50 -14.33 11.88
C VAL A 230 7.34 -15.38 12.59
N GLU A 231 7.60 -16.53 11.95
CA GLU A 231 8.45 -17.59 12.52
C GLU A 231 9.88 -17.13 12.77
N LEU A 232 10.50 -16.48 11.78
CA LEU A 232 11.89 -16.01 11.86
C LEU A 232 12.04 -14.94 12.95
N LEU A 233 11.19 -13.91 12.94
CA LEU A 233 11.27 -12.75 13.85
C LEU A 233 10.94 -13.13 15.29
N ARG A 234 9.98 -14.04 15.50
CA ARG A 234 9.66 -14.59 16.82
C ARG A 234 10.85 -15.30 17.44
N SER A 235 11.60 -16.07 16.67
CA SER A 235 12.75 -16.82 17.18
C SER A 235 13.96 -15.97 17.59
N VAL A 236 14.01 -14.70 17.16
CA VAL A 236 15.07 -13.73 17.51
C VAL A 236 14.55 -12.55 18.34
N ASN A 237 13.33 -12.67 18.86
CA ASN A 237 12.66 -11.66 19.69
C ASN A 237 12.65 -10.25 19.07
N ASP A 238 12.53 -10.16 17.74
CA ASP A 238 12.41 -8.87 17.04
C ASP A 238 10.94 -8.41 17.05
N PHE A 239 10.47 -7.97 18.23
CA PHE A 239 9.05 -7.74 18.47
C PHE A 239 8.43 -6.66 17.58
N LEU A 240 9.16 -5.58 17.29
CA LEU A 240 8.66 -4.50 16.44
C LEU A 240 8.30 -5.02 15.04
N TRP A 241 9.23 -5.73 14.41
CA TRP A 241 9.02 -6.28 13.07
C TRP A 241 8.08 -7.48 13.07
N LEU A 242 8.06 -8.26 14.17
CA LEU A 242 7.07 -9.32 14.36
C LEU A 242 5.64 -8.74 14.38
N GLY A 243 5.42 -7.64 15.10
CA GLY A 243 4.14 -6.92 15.09
C GLY A 243 3.75 -6.47 13.68
N ALA A 244 4.69 -5.94 12.90
CA ALA A 244 4.43 -5.54 11.52
C ALA A 244 4.13 -6.70 10.57
N ALA A 245 4.75 -7.87 10.77
CA ALA A 245 4.43 -9.09 10.02
C ALA A 245 3.02 -9.60 10.34
N LEU A 246 2.63 -9.58 11.62
CA LEU A 246 1.27 -9.91 12.05
C LEU A 246 0.23 -8.93 11.51
N GLU A 247 0.53 -7.63 11.54
CA GLU A 247 -0.32 -6.60 10.93
C GLU A 247 -0.50 -6.86 9.42
N GLY A 248 0.56 -7.21 8.71
CA GLY A 248 0.51 -7.61 7.30
C GLY A 248 -0.37 -8.84 7.02
N LEU A 249 -0.30 -9.87 7.87
CA LEU A 249 -1.22 -11.03 7.80
C LEU A 249 -2.67 -10.62 8.02
N CYS A 250 -2.92 -9.77 9.01
CA CYS A 250 -4.26 -9.27 9.30
C CYS A 250 -4.81 -8.51 8.10
N SER A 251 -4.06 -7.52 7.60
CA SER A 251 -4.49 -6.69 6.47
C SER A 251 -4.73 -7.54 5.21
N SER A 252 -3.86 -8.50 4.91
CA SER A 252 -4.06 -9.45 3.80
C SER A 252 -5.34 -10.28 3.96
N SER A 253 -5.59 -10.79 5.17
CA SER A 253 -6.77 -11.60 5.46
C SER A 253 -8.06 -10.77 5.42
N VAL A 254 -7.99 -9.50 5.84
CA VAL A 254 -9.10 -8.55 5.74
C VAL A 254 -9.44 -8.28 4.28
N ILE A 255 -8.44 -8.00 3.43
CA ILE A 255 -8.63 -7.80 1.99
C ILE A 255 -9.31 -9.02 1.34
N TYR A 256 -8.95 -10.22 1.77
CA TYR A 256 -9.56 -11.47 1.29
C TYR A 256 -11.03 -11.62 1.71
N HIS A 257 -11.34 -11.48 3.00
CA HIS A 257 -12.68 -11.73 3.54
C HIS A 257 -13.66 -10.60 3.29
N TYR A 258 -13.17 -9.37 3.16
CA TYR A 258 -13.98 -8.16 3.03
C TYR A 258 -13.60 -7.37 1.77
N PRO A 259 -13.82 -7.92 0.56
CA PRO A 259 -13.44 -7.26 -0.70
C PRO A 259 -14.19 -5.95 -0.97
N SER A 260 -15.30 -5.68 -0.25
CA SER A 260 -15.98 -4.38 -0.26
C SER A 260 -15.25 -3.28 0.52
N GLY A 261 -14.15 -3.62 1.17
CA GLY A 261 -13.33 -2.72 1.96
C GLY A 261 -13.84 -2.48 3.38
N THR A 262 -12.93 -1.97 4.23
CA THR A 262 -13.19 -1.58 5.61
C THR A 262 -13.42 -0.09 5.84
N GLY A 263 -13.17 0.72 4.81
CA GLY A 263 -13.49 2.14 4.83
C GLY A 263 -14.99 2.39 4.75
N SER A 264 -15.45 3.46 5.39
CA SER A 264 -16.80 3.99 5.17
C SER A 264 -16.98 4.28 3.69
N LYS A 265 -17.89 3.58 3.01
CA LYS A 265 -18.19 3.84 1.59
C LYS A 265 -18.53 5.33 1.44
N PRO A 266 -17.80 6.13 0.65
CA PRO A 266 -18.37 7.38 0.16
C PRO A 266 -19.61 6.97 -0.65
N SER A 267 -20.74 7.59 -0.35
CA SER A 267 -22.01 7.37 -1.03
C SER A 267 -21.89 7.81 -2.49
N ILE A 268 -21.33 6.94 -3.33
CA ILE A 268 -21.34 7.04 -4.79
C ILE A 268 -22.04 5.76 -5.27
N ARG A 269 -23.08 5.98 -6.08
CA ARG A 269 -24.01 4.95 -6.55
C ARG A 269 -23.25 3.85 -7.31
N ARG A 270 -23.67 2.62 -7.08
CA ARG A 270 -23.21 1.41 -7.78
C ARG A 270 -23.46 1.56 -9.27
N ASP A 271 -22.47 1.18 -10.08
CA ASP A 271 -22.74 0.43 -11.30
C ASP A 271 -22.04 -0.93 -11.18
N SER A 272 -22.85 -1.91 -10.83
CA SER A 272 -22.51 -3.33 -10.81
C SER A 272 -22.54 -3.86 -12.25
N ASN A 273 -21.39 -4.27 -12.77
CA ASN A 273 -21.31 -5.18 -13.91
C ASN A 273 -20.25 -6.25 -13.64
N VAL A 274 -20.62 -7.23 -12.81
CA VAL A 274 -20.01 -8.56 -12.86
C VAL A 274 -21.09 -9.48 -13.43
N CYS A 275 -20.95 -9.77 -14.72
CA CYS A 275 -21.79 -10.73 -15.43
C CYS A 275 -21.30 -12.14 -15.07
N LEU A 276 -22.12 -12.90 -14.34
CA LEU A 276 -21.96 -14.35 -14.21
C LEU A 276 -22.62 -15.01 -15.43
N PRO A 277 -21.98 -15.98 -16.10
CA PRO A 277 -22.63 -16.69 -17.20
C PRO A 277 -23.72 -17.61 -16.66
N SER A 278 -24.96 -17.28 -17.03
CA SER A 278 -26.15 -18.12 -16.88
C SER A 278 -26.15 -19.21 -17.95
N GLU A 279 -25.93 -20.48 -17.59
CA GLU A 279 -26.22 -21.59 -18.50
C GLU A 279 -27.69 -22.02 -18.40
N ALA A 280 -28.38 -21.82 -19.53
CA ALA A 280 -29.73 -22.30 -19.80
C ALA A 280 -29.75 -23.81 -20.05
N GLY A 281 -30.80 -24.46 -19.56
CA GLY A 281 -30.88 -25.92 -19.44
C GLY A 281 -31.04 -26.73 -20.72
N LYS A 282 -30.75 -28.03 -20.58
CA LYS A 282 -31.34 -29.11 -21.38
C LYS A 282 -31.74 -30.27 -20.47
N ARG A 283 -32.97 -30.76 -20.64
CA ARG A 283 -33.57 -31.93 -19.99
C ARG A 283 -33.47 -33.17 -20.90
N HIS A 284 -33.36 -34.35 -20.26
CA HIS A 284 -33.74 -35.75 -20.63
C HIS A 284 -32.56 -36.73 -20.51
N ARG A 285 -32.71 -38.03 -20.16
CA ARG A 285 -33.45 -38.78 -19.12
C ARG A 285 -32.86 -40.22 -19.15
N HIS A 286 -32.61 -40.81 -17.98
CA HIS A 286 -32.45 -42.24 -17.60
C HIS A 286 -31.31 -43.14 -18.13
N GLY A 287 -30.66 -43.80 -17.16
CA GLY A 287 -29.92 -45.07 -17.27
C GLY A 287 -29.29 -45.44 -15.91
N ALA A 288 -29.83 -46.47 -15.26
CA ALA A 288 -29.42 -46.94 -13.92
C ALA A 288 -28.16 -47.82 -13.96
N LEU A 289 -27.32 -47.77 -12.90
CA LEU A 289 -26.85 -48.90 -12.06
C LEU A 289 -25.56 -48.54 -11.28
N THR A 290 -25.73 -48.51 -9.95
CA THR A 290 -24.88 -49.10 -8.89
C THR A 290 -23.47 -48.58 -8.54
N THR A 291 -23.36 -48.29 -7.23
CA THR A 291 -22.25 -48.55 -6.27
C THR A 291 -21.42 -47.36 -5.77
N ASN A 292 -21.49 -47.22 -4.44
CA ASN A 292 -20.58 -46.59 -3.48
C ASN A 292 -20.56 -45.05 -3.41
N GLY A 293 -21.20 -44.56 -2.36
CA GLY A 293 -21.28 -43.16 -1.99
C GLY A 293 -19.92 -42.56 -1.66
N ILE A 294 -19.65 -41.44 -2.30
CA ILE A 294 -18.76 -40.40 -1.84
C ILE A 294 -19.64 -39.17 -1.69
N SER A 295 -19.82 -38.69 -0.46
CA SER A 295 -20.61 -37.51 -0.15
C SER A 295 -20.17 -36.33 -1.01
N ALA A 296 -21.15 -35.69 -1.64
CA ALA A 296 -20.98 -34.53 -2.49
C ALA A 296 -20.76 -33.26 -1.65
N ASP A 297 -19.67 -33.21 -0.88
CA ASP A 297 -19.30 -32.06 -0.03
C ASP A 297 -17.84 -31.63 -0.20
N THR A 298 -17.20 -31.95 -1.33
CA THR A 298 -15.80 -31.59 -1.59
C THR A 298 -15.60 -30.76 -2.86
N SER A 299 -16.58 -29.92 -3.21
CA SER A 299 -16.46 -28.97 -4.34
C SER A 299 -16.45 -27.50 -3.93
N THR A 300 -16.47 -27.18 -2.62
CA THR A 300 -16.37 -25.80 -2.10
C THR A 300 -15.03 -25.48 -1.44
N GLU A 301 -14.10 -26.44 -1.30
CA GLU A 301 -12.81 -26.24 -0.60
C GLU A 301 -11.61 -25.91 -1.50
N ILE A 302 -11.80 -25.80 -2.82
CA ILE A 302 -10.69 -25.60 -3.79
C ILE A 302 -10.29 -24.10 -3.97
N GLY A 303 -10.92 -23.17 -3.22
CA GLY A 303 -10.72 -21.72 -3.40
C GLY A 303 -10.26 -20.93 -2.17
N ARG A 304 -9.98 -21.55 -1.02
CA ARG A 304 -9.44 -20.81 0.14
C ARG A 304 -8.03 -20.32 -0.21
N ALA A 305 -7.77 -19.02 -0.05
CA ALA A 305 -6.40 -18.54 0.02
C ALA A 305 -5.71 -19.30 1.17
N LYS A 306 -4.82 -20.23 0.84
CA LYS A 306 -4.11 -21.05 1.81
C LYS A 306 -3.38 -20.09 2.77
N ASN A 307 -3.37 -20.39 4.06
CA ASN A 307 -2.72 -19.57 5.09
C ASN A 307 -3.40 -18.22 5.41
N CYS A 308 -4.60 -17.95 4.89
CA CYS A 308 -5.40 -16.79 5.32
C CYS A 308 -5.93 -17.01 6.75
N LEU A 309 -5.95 -15.95 7.57
CA LEU A 309 -6.53 -16.00 8.92
C LEU A 309 -8.04 -16.10 8.83
N SER A 310 -8.69 -16.76 9.79
CA SER A 310 -10.14 -16.69 9.94
C SER A 310 -10.58 -15.27 10.36
N PRO A 311 -11.83 -14.85 10.07
CA PRO A 311 -12.38 -13.58 10.55
C PRO A 311 -12.16 -13.34 12.06
N GLU A 312 -12.24 -14.39 12.86
CA GLU A 312 -12.07 -14.38 14.30
C GLU A 312 -10.60 -14.16 14.70
N ASP A 313 -9.69 -14.92 14.06
CA ASP A 313 -8.24 -14.86 14.33
C ASP A 313 -7.63 -13.50 13.97
N ILE A 314 -8.20 -12.77 13.01
CA ILE A 314 -7.71 -11.44 12.60
C ILE A 314 -7.61 -10.50 13.80
N ILE A 315 -8.63 -10.49 14.67
CA ILE A 315 -8.66 -9.59 15.81
C ILE A 315 -7.62 -9.99 16.86
N ASP A 316 -7.46 -11.28 17.12
CA ASP A 316 -6.45 -11.77 18.06
C ASP A 316 -5.02 -11.47 17.58
N LYS A 317 -4.79 -11.57 16.26
CA LYS A 317 -3.51 -11.18 15.66
C LYS A 317 -3.26 -9.67 15.68
N TYR A 318 -4.28 -8.84 15.51
CA TYR A 318 -4.15 -7.40 15.76
C TYR A 318 -3.81 -7.11 17.23
N LYS A 319 -4.47 -7.76 18.20
CA LYS A 319 -4.13 -7.61 19.64
C LYS A 319 -2.67 -7.96 19.92
N GLU A 320 -2.18 -9.07 19.34
CA GLU A 320 -0.79 -9.49 19.44
C GLU A 320 0.16 -8.45 18.84
N ALA A 321 -0.13 -7.94 17.63
CA ALA A 321 0.67 -6.91 16.97
C ALA A 321 0.73 -5.59 17.76
N ILE A 322 -0.41 -5.10 18.24
CA ILE A 322 -0.52 -3.88 19.05
C ILE A 322 0.28 -4.02 20.35
N THR A 323 0.18 -5.17 21.01
CA THR A 323 0.98 -5.45 22.22
C THR A 323 2.47 -5.37 21.94
N TYR A 324 2.94 -5.79 20.76
CA TYR A 324 4.34 -5.65 20.38
C TYR A 324 4.74 -4.21 20.05
N PHE A 325 3.87 -3.44 19.39
CA PHE A 325 4.12 -2.02 19.12
C PHE A 325 4.22 -1.21 20.42
N GLY A 326 3.34 -1.46 21.39
CA GLY A 326 3.34 -0.78 22.69
C GLY A 326 4.59 -0.99 23.55
N LYS A 327 5.48 -1.93 23.17
CA LYS A 327 6.81 -2.07 23.80
C LYS A 327 7.77 -0.93 23.42
N TYR A 328 7.47 -0.17 22.37
CA TYR A 328 8.36 0.84 21.80
C TYR A 328 7.72 2.23 21.86
N LYS A 329 8.25 3.11 22.73
CA LYS A 329 7.75 4.48 22.89
C LYS A 329 7.67 5.27 21.57
N ASN A 330 8.64 5.05 20.68
CA ASN A 330 8.73 5.74 19.40
C ASN A 330 7.83 5.12 18.30
N ALA A 331 7.07 4.07 18.60
CA ALA A 331 6.16 3.41 17.67
C ALA A 331 4.67 3.69 17.97
N GLY A 332 4.35 4.61 18.88
CA GLY A 332 2.96 4.87 19.27
C GLY A 332 2.04 5.30 18.10
N VAL A 333 2.59 5.92 17.05
CA VAL A 333 1.82 6.24 15.83
C VAL A 333 1.39 4.96 15.10
N ILE A 334 2.30 3.99 14.99
CA ILE A 334 2.02 2.69 14.37
C ILE A 334 1.01 1.91 15.23
N GLU A 335 1.21 1.91 16.54
CA GLU A 335 0.31 1.27 17.51
C GLU A 335 -1.12 1.83 17.38
N LEU A 336 -1.25 3.15 17.38
CA LEU A 336 -2.53 3.84 17.25
C LEU A 336 -3.25 3.50 15.94
N GLU A 337 -2.52 3.52 14.83
CA GLU A 337 -3.11 3.16 13.53
C GLU A 337 -3.51 1.69 13.45
N ALA A 338 -2.73 0.77 14.03
CA ALA A 338 -3.11 -0.64 14.13
C ALA A 338 -4.39 -0.82 14.95
N CYS A 339 -4.55 -0.08 16.05
CA CYS A 339 -5.81 -0.03 16.81
C CYS A 339 -6.98 0.45 15.94
N VAL A 340 -6.79 1.53 15.17
CA VAL A 340 -7.83 2.06 14.28
C VAL A 340 -8.21 1.05 13.18
N LYS A 341 -7.24 0.35 12.59
CA LYS A 341 -7.52 -0.73 11.62
C LYS A 341 -8.34 -1.85 12.25
N ALA A 342 -7.97 -2.32 13.45
CA ALA A 342 -8.70 -3.35 14.17
C ALA A 342 -10.15 -2.93 14.47
N VAL A 343 -10.37 -1.68 14.88
CA VAL A 343 -11.71 -1.11 15.10
C VAL A 343 -12.55 -1.12 13.82
N LYS A 344 -11.97 -0.75 12.68
CA LYS A 344 -12.67 -0.80 11.37
C LYS A 344 -13.11 -2.23 11.01
N VAL A 345 -12.27 -3.22 11.28
CA VAL A 345 -12.63 -4.64 11.09
C VAL A 345 -13.77 -5.05 12.02
N LEU A 346 -13.68 -4.72 13.32
CA LEU A 346 -14.72 -5.03 14.31
C LEU A 346 -16.07 -4.37 13.96
N ALA A 347 -16.05 -3.16 13.40
CA ALA A 347 -17.26 -2.47 12.95
C ALA A 347 -18.00 -3.25 11.85
N ILE A 348 -17.26 -3.83 10.89
CA ILE A 348 -17.84 -4.66 9.80
C ILE A 348 -18.33 -5.99 10.33
N GLN A 349 -17.60 -6.57 11.29
CA GLN A 349 -18.01 -7.77 12.02
C GLN A 349 -19.19 -7.52 12.98
N LYS A 350 -19.65 -6.27 13.13
CA LYS A 350 -20.72 -5.84 14.03
C LYS A 350 -20.43 -6.15 15.53
N ARG A 351 -19.15 -6.14 15.91
CA ARG A 351 -18.66 -6.39 17.29
C ARG A 351 -18.40 -5.08 18.01
N SER A 352 -19.46 -4.33 18.32
CA SER A 352 -19.36 -2.97 18.86
C SER A 352 -18.74 -2.88 20.26
N MET A 353 -18.94 -3.88 21.14
CA MET A 353 -18.35 -3.88 22.49
C MET A 353 -16.83 -3.95 22.43
N GLU A 354 -16.28 -4.90 21.69
CA GLU A 354 -14.83 -5.03 21.52
C GLU A 354 -14.24 -3.82 20.78
N ALA A 355 -14.96 -3.26 19.80
CA ALA A 355 -14.52 -2.03 19.15
C ALA A 355 -14.36 -0.87 20.16
N SER A 356 -15.25 -0.78 21.15
CA SER A 356 -15.14 0.22 22.22
C SER A 356 -13.90 0.02 23.09
N GLU A 357 -13.51 -1.22 23.38
CA GLU A 357 -12.30 -1.52 24.18
C GLU A 357 -11.02 -1.06 23.45
N PHE A 358 -10.92 -1.34 22.14
CA PHE A 358 -9.80 -0.86 21.32
C PHE A 358 -9.73 0.67 21.27
N LEU A 359 -10.87 1.34 21.16
CA LEU A 359 -10.92 2.81 21.13
C LEU A 359 -10.47 3.42 22.46
N GLN A 360 -10.82 2.82 23.60
CA GLN A 360 -10.32 3.28 24.90
C GLN A 360 -8.80 3.21 24.97
N ASN A 361 -8.20 2.11 24.52
CA ASN A 361 -6.74 1.95 24.46
C ASN A 361 -6.09 2.99 23.52
N ALA A 362 -6.70 3.26 22.36
CA ALA A 362 -6.23 4.26 21.41
C ALA A 362 -6.16 5.68 21.99
N VAL A 363 -7.14 6.07 22.84
CA VAL A 363 -7.15 7.37 23.51
C VAL A 363 -5.94 7.53 24.45
N TYR A 364 -5.57 6.49 25.20
CA TYR A 364 -4.42 6.53 26.10
C TYR A 364 -3.09 6.67 25.35
N ILE A 365 -2.94 5.99 24.21
CA ILE A 365 -1.75 6.12 23.36
C ILE A 365 -1.60 7.56 22.86
N ASN A 366 -2.70 8.16 22.38
CA ASN A 366 -2.69 9.53 21.86
C ASN A 366 -2.37 10.56 22.97
N LEU A 367 -2.95 10.43 24.17
CA LEU A 367 -2.61 11.28 25.32
C LEU A 367 -1.14 11.14 25.73
N GLY A 368 -0.59 9.92 25.68
CA GLY A 368 0.83 9.66 25.92
C GLY A 368 1.77 10.31 24.90
N GLN A 369 1.28 10.66 23.70
CA GLN A 369 2.04 11.43 22.70
C GLN A 369 1.89 12.94 22.87
N VAL A 370 0.71 13.42 23.31
CA VAL A 370 0.42 14.86 23.48
C VAL A 370 1.14 15.47 24.69
N VAL A 371 1.37 14.70 25.77
CA VAL A 371 2.04 15.19 26.99
C VAL A 371 3.54 15.49 26.79
N PHE A 372 4.11 15.17 25.62
CA PHE A 372 5.53 15.43 25.29
C PHE A 372 5.76 16.53 24.25
N PHE A 373 4.77 17.39 23.98
CA PHE A 373 5.02 18.65 23.28
C PHE A 373 5.49 19.71 24.30
N PRO A 374 6.78 20.13 24.31
CA PRO A 374 7.21 21.29 25.08
C PRO A 374 6.67 22.60 24.50
#